data_AF-A0A1F5C073-F1
#
_entry.id   AF-A0A1F5C073-F1
#
_cell.length_a   1.000
_cell.length_b   1.000
_cell.length_c   1.000
_cell.angle_alpha   90.00
_cell.angle_beta   90.00
_cell.angle_gamma   90.00
#
_symmetry.space_group_name_H-M   'P 1'
#
loop_
_entity.id
_entity.type
_entity.pdbx_description
1 polymer ?
#
loop_
_entity_poly.entity_id
_entity_poly.type
_entity_poly.pdbx_seq_one_letter_code
_entity_poly.pdbx_strand_id
1 'polypeptide(L)'
;MHSFDLTIDRMTKVEGSASLEIRVKDNKVEHVHFKITEFKRFFTEAMKGKPLIALPQLLARICGTCSNAHLICSIEACENALGITPSERTMLLRLLTTYGLMIRDHALHLYLFVLPDIYGKDSFLEFDENKPEEHQLLHDGFEVKAAGNFLATLVAGRSVHAPYPTIGGFFHFPDKSGVEDAVKKLEAIRPAVLRLIEIYKNAPFRFDRKGQSLARVIPLLVLA
;
A
#
# COMPACT_ATOMS: atom_id res chain seq x y z
N MET A 1 -0.94 -31.00 -26.91
CA MET A 1 -0.13 -30.49 -25.79
C MET A 1 0.43 -29.15 -26.22
N HIS A 2 0.18 -28.07 -25.47
CA HIS A 2 0.65 -26.74 -25.83
C HIS A 2 2.03 -26.48 -25.22
N SER A 3 2.91 -25.89 -26.02
CA SER A 3 4.23 -25.41 -25.62
C SER A 3 4.43 -24.01 -26.19
N PHE A 4 4.76 -23.04 -25.34
CA PHE A 4 4.94 -21.64 -25.71
C PHE A 4 5.80 -20.89 -24.69
N ASP A 5 6.47 -19.84 -25.15
CA ASP A 5 7.15 -18.85 -24.30
C ASP A 5 6.28 -17.59 -24.25
N LEU A 6 6.06 -17.07 -23.04
CA LEU A 6 5.31 -15.85 -22.78
C LEU A 6 6.20 -14.88 -22.02
N THR A 7 6.33 -13.66 -22.54
CA THR A 7 7.02 -12.57 -21.86
C THR A 7 6.03 -11.45 -21.58
N ILE A 8 6.04 -10.97 -20.35
CA ILE A 8 5.26 -9.83 -19.88
C ILE A 8 6.27 -8.75 -19.53
N ASP A 9 6.50 -7.84 -20.48
CA ASP A 9 7.55 -6.82 -20.37
C ASP A 9 7.31 -5.86 -19.20
N ARG A 10 6.04 -5.63 -18.84
CA ARG A 10 5.66 -4.76 -17.74
C ARG A 10 4.45 -5.31 -17.00
N MET A 11 4.64 -5.58 -15.72
CA MET A 11 3.54 -5.83 -14.79
C MET A 11 2.82 -4.53 -14.43
N THR A 12 1.50 -4.60 -14.37
CA THR A 12 0.62 -3.50 -13.95
C THR A 12 0.02 -3.80 -12.57
N LYS A 13 -0.61 -2.80 -11.95
CA LYS A 13 -1.23 -2.91 -10.61
C LYS A 13 -0.25 -3.33 -9.51
N VAL A 14 1.01 -2.90 -9.65
CA VAL A 14 2.10 -3.08 -8.69
C VAL A 14 2.87 -1.77 -8.56
N GLU A 15 3.57 -1.60 -7.45
CA GLU A 15 4.54 -0.52 -7.28
C GLU A 15 5.90 -0.95 -7.86
N GLY A 16 6.66 0.00 -8.41
CA GLY A 16 7.91 -0.27 -9.11
C GLY A 16 7.73 -0.83 -10.53
N SER A 17 8.81 -1.36 -11.09
CA SER A 17 8.84 -1.95 -12.44
C SER A 17 9.34 -3.39 -12.37
N ALA A 18 8.54 -4.29 -12.95
CA ALA A 18 8.88 -5.71 -13.04
C ALA A 18 8.39 -6.32 -14.35
N SER A 19 9.08 -7.37 -14.79
CA SER A 19 8.71 -8.21 -15.93
C SER A 19 8.66 -9.69 -15.54
N LEU A 20 7.94 -10.49 -16.31
CA LEU A 20 7.75 -11.91 -16.04
C LEU A 20 7.94 -12.72 -17.32
N GLU A 21 8.83 -13.72 -17.27
CA GLU A 21 9.06 -14.68 -18.35
C GLU A 21 8.56 -16.06 -17.93
N ILE A 22 7.72 -16.68 -18.76
CA ILE A 22 7.10 -17.98 -18.50
C ILE A 22 7.34 -18.89 -19.70
N ARG A 23 7.86 -20.09 -19.46
CA ARG A 23 7.91 -21.16 -20.46
C ARG A 23 6.97 -22.28 -20.08
N VAL A 24 6.09 -22.62 -21.01
CA VAL A 24 5.17 -23.74 -20.90
C VAL A 24 5.59 -24.80 -21.91
N LYS A 25 5.68 -26.05 -21.48
CA LYS A 25 5.89 -27.20 -22.33
C LYS A 25 4.92 -28.30 -21.94
N ASP A 26 4.26 -28.92 -22.91
CA ASP A 26 3.39 -30.06 -22.65
C ASP A 26 2.31 -29.75 -21.60
N ASN A 27 1.72 -28.54 -21.67
CA ASN A 27 0.76 -27.98 -20.72
C ASN A 27 1.29 -27.84 -19.26
N LYS A 28 2.60 -27.94 -19.04
CA LYS A 28 3.24 -27.73 -17.74
C LYS A 28 4.11 -26.47 -17.79
N VAL A 29 4.04 -25.66 -16.74
CA VAL A 29 4.95 -24.54 -16.55
C VAL A 29 6.32 -25.11 -16.15
N GLU A 30 7.32 -24.97 -17.01
CA GLU A 30 8.68 -25.46 -16.75
C GLU A 30 9.59 -24.38 -16.15
N HIS A 31 9.31 -23.11 -16.44
CA HIS A 31 10.14 -21.99 -15.99
C HIS A 31 9.29 -20.75 -15.78
N VAL A 32 9.56 -20.05 -14.68
CA VAL A 32 9.02 -18.73 -14.35
C VAL A 32 10.17 -17.88 -13.83
N HIS A 33 10.41 -16.74 -14.46
CA HIS A 33 11.44 -15.79 -14.04
C HIS A 33 10.85 -14.41 -13.88
N PHE A 34 10.78 -13.96 -12.63
CA PHE A 34 10.38 -12.62 -12.25
C PHE A 34 11.61 -11.72 -12.19
N LYS A 35 11.57 -10.60 -12.92
CA LYS A 35 12.67 -9.63 -13.00
C LYS A 35 12.20 -8.30 -12.46
N ILE A 36 12.94 -7.72 -11.52
CA ILE A 36 12.78 -6.31 -11.15
C ILE A 36 13.58 -5.49 -12.15
N THR A 37 12.89 -4.65 -12.93
CA THR A 37 13.48 -3.85 -14.00
C THR A 37 13.74 -2.40 -13.58
N GLU A 38 13.30 -2.02 -12.37
CA GLU A 38 13.63 -0.71 -11.79
C GLU A 38 15.13 -0.57 -11.49
N PHE A 39 15.70 0.61 -11.78
CA PHE A 39 17.08 0.92 -11.46
C PHE A 39 17.33 1.00 -9.95
N LYS A 40 18.46 0.45 -9.51
CA LYS A 40 18.93 0.61 -8.13
C LYS A 40 19.18 2.09 -7.85
N ARG A 41 18.46 2.65 -6.86
CA ARG A 41 18.59 4.06 -6.44
C ARG A 41 19.69 4.32 -5.40
N PHE A 42 20.43 3.28 -5.01
CA PHE A 42 21.59 3.36 -4.12
C PHE A 42 21.38 4.11 -2.79
N PHE A 43 20.18 4.03 -2.19
CA PHE A 43 19.85 4.72 -0.93
C PHE A 43 20.86 4.45 0.20
N THR A 44 21.34 3.21 0.35
CA THR A 44 22.32 2.85 1.38
C THR A 44 23.63 3.60 1.26
N GLU A 45 24.14 3.76 0.03
CA GLU A 45 25.35 4.53 -0.25
C GLU A 45 25.08 6.04 -0.11
N ALA A 46 23.94 6.51 -0.59
CA ALA A 46 23.56 7.92 -0.52
C ALA A 46 23.40 8.44 0.92
N MET A 47 23.13 7.56 1.89
CA MET A 47 22.99 7.93 3.31
C MET A 47 24.34 8.05 4.04
N LYS A 48 25.44 7.52 3.49
CA LYS A 48 26.76 7.60 4.15
C LYS A 48 27.18 9.06 4.31
N GLY A 49 27.64 9.42 5.51
CA GLY A 49 28.06 10.78 5.85
C GLY A 49 26.93 11.81 5.96
N LYS A 50 25.66 11.42 5.82
CA LYS A 50 24.53 12.33 6.04
C LYS A 50 24.29 12.54 7.54
N PRO A 51 23.86 13.75 7.94
CA PRO A 51 23.43 13.98 9.31
C PRO A 51 22.30 13.03 9.70
N LEU A 52 22.41 12.44 10.88
CA LEU A 52 21.45 11.44 11.38
C LEU A 52 20.00 11.97 11.39
N ILE A 53 19.80 13.25 11.72
CA ILE A 53 18.48 13.90 11.72
C ILE A 53 17.83 14.00 10.33
N ALA A 54 18.63 13.95 9.25
CA ALA A 54 18.12 14.02 7.88
C ALA A 54 17.69 12.64 7.36
N LEU A 55 18.17 11.54 7.94
CA LEU A 55 17.97 10.19 7.42
C LEU A 55 16.49 9.82 7.27
N PRO A 56 15.61 10.06 8.25
CA PRO A 56 14.21 9.64 8.11
C PRO A 56 13.49 10.27 6.92
N GLN A 57 13.70 11.57 6.70
CA GLN A 57 13.05 12.28 5.60
C GLN A 57 13.61 11.89 4.23
N LEU A 58 14.90 11.52 4.16
CA LEU A 58 15.53 11.01 2.94
C LEU A 58 15.08 9.58 2.62
N LEU A 59 15.03 8.70 3.62
CA LEU A 59 14.64 7.30 3.45
C LEU A 59 13.13 7.13 3.22
N ALA A 60 12.31 8.07 3.68
CA ALA A 60 10.89 8.13 3.31
C ALA A 60 10.65 8.21 1.79
N ARG A 61 11.68 8.54 0.98
CA ARG A 61 11.61 8.62 -0.49
C ARG A 61 11.93 7.31 -1.21
N ILE A 62 12.20 6.23 -0.48
CA ILE A 62 12.37 4.90 -1.07
C ILE A 62 11.09 4.47 -1.79
N CYS A 63 9.92 4.70 -1.19
CA CYS A 63 8.64 4.37 -1.82
C CYS A 63 7.60 5.44 -1.50
N GLY A 64 6.78 5.82 -2.48
CA GLY A 64 5.67 6.77 -2.28
C GLY A 64 4.48 6.15 -1.54
N THR A 65 4.28 4.84 -1.69
CA THR A 65 3.14 4.13 -1.13
C THR A 65 3.36 3.80 0.36
N CYS A 66 4.48 3.16 0.69
CA CYS A 66 4.87 2.82 2.07
C CYS A 66 5.83 3.83 2.72
N SER A 67 5.83 5.09 2.24
CA SER A 67 6.74 6.16 2.69
C SER A 67 6.83 6.33 4.22
N ASN A 68 5.69 6.21 4.90
CA ASN A 68 5.62 6.44 6.34
C ASN A 68 6.17 5.25 7.12
N ALA A 69 6.15 4.02 6.56
CA ALA A 69 6.83 2.89 7.16
C ALA A 69 8.35 3.08 7.14
N HIS A 70 8.90 3.52 6.00
CA HIS A 70 10.32 3.88 5.90
C HIS A 70 10.70 5.00 6.88
N LEU A 71 9.85 6.02 7.01
CA LEU A 71 10.06 7.13 7.93
C LEU A 71 10.14 6.66 9.39
N ILE A 72 9.13 5.92 9.86
CA ILE A 72 9.07 5.43 11.25
C ILE A 72 10.20 4.44 11.54
N CYS A 73 10.44 3.48 10.64
CA CYS A 73 11.55 2.54 10.78
C CYS A 73 12.91 3.25 10.85
N SER A 74 13.12 4.28 10.03
CA SER A 74 14.35 5.07 10.08
C SER A 74 14.47 5.86 11.38
N ILE A 75 13.38 6.40 11.92
CA ILE A 75 13.38 7.09 13.23
C ILE A 75 13.78 6.09 14.32
N GLU A 76 13.14 4.93 14.37
CA GLU A 76 13.41 3.88 15.37
C GLU A 76 14.87 3.40 15.32
N ALA A 77 15.42 3.21 14.11
CA ALA A 77 16.83 2.86 13.94
C ALA A 77 17.77 3.95 14.48
N CYS A 78 17.45 5.23 14.23
CA CYS A 78 18.23 6.35 14.74
C CYS A 78 18.13 6.50 16.26
N GLU A 79 16.94 6.32 16.82
CA GLU A 79 16.71 6.38 18.27
C GLU A 79 17.44 5.25 19.00
N ASN A 80 17.39 4.03 18.46
CA ASN A 80 18.14 2.91 18.98
C ASN A 80 19.65 3.20 19.00
N ALA A 81 20.19 3.76 17.90
CA ALA A 81 21.61 4.14 17.83
C ALA A 81 21.99 5.25 18.83
N LEU A 82 21.06 6.11 19.21
CA LEU A 82 21.28 7.21 20.15
C LEU A 82 20.90 6.87 21.61
N GLY A 83 20.34 5.67 21.86
CA GLY A 83 19.81 5.31 23.18
C GLY A 83 18.58 6.13 23.59
N ILE A 84 17.81 6.65 22.64
CA ILE A 84 16.59 7.43 22.90
C ILE A 84 15.41 6.47 23.08
N THR A 85 14.72 6.57 24.20
CA THR A 85 13.46 5.86 24.43
C THR A 85 12.28 6.81 24.20
N PRO A 86 11.39 6.54 23.22
CA PRO A 86 10.23 7.39 22.95
C PRO A 86 9.21 7.30 24.10
N SER A 87 8.51 8.41 24.33
CA SER A 87 7.39 8.43 25.30
C SER A 87 6.20 7.61 24.81
N GLU A 88 5.32 7.19 25.73
CA GLU A 88 4.07 6.47 25.39
C GLU A 88 3.22 7.26 24.38
N ARG A 89 3.11 8.58 24.55
CA ARG A 89 2.43 9.47 23.60
C ARG A 89 3.05 9.39 22.21
N THR A 90 4.38 9.38 22.12
CA THR A 90 5.10 9.25 20.84
C THR A 90 4.77 7.93 20.17
N MET A 91 4.79 6.83 20.94
CA MET A 91 4.43 5.50 20.43
C MET A 91 2.99 5.45 19.92
N LEU A 92 2.03 6.06 20.63
CA LEU A 92 0.65 6.14 20.17
C LEU A 92 0.52 6.91 18.84
N LEU A 93 1.22 8.03 18.68
CA LEU A 93 1.20 8.79 17.42
C LEU A 93 1.85 8.03 16.26
N ARG A 94 2.90 7.23 16.54
CA ARG A 94 3.48 6.30 15.55
C ARG A 94 2.47 5.25 15.13
N LEU A 95 1.78 4.62 16.08
CA LEU A 95 0.73 3.64 15.79
C LEU A 95 -0.37 4.26 14.92
N LEU A 96 -0.86 5.45 15.25
CA LEU A 96 -1.87 6.14 14.45
C LEU A 96 -1.35 6.49 13.03
N THR A 97 -0.08 6.90 12.91
CA THR A 97 0.57 7.13 11.61
C THR A 97 0.62 5.84 10.78
N THR A 98 0.99 4.72 11.41
CA THR A 98 1.04 3.40 10.79
C THR A 98 -0.35 2.89 10.42
N TYR A 99 -1.37 3.07 11.26
CA TYR A 99 -2.75 2.70 10.92
C TYR A 99 -3.31 3.53 9.76
N GLY A 100 -3.02 4.84 9.72
CA GLY A 100 -3.36 5.67 8.57
C GLY A 100 -2.71 5.17 7.27
N LEU A 101 -1.44 4.74 7.35
CA LEU A 101 -0.75 4.07 6.25
C LEU A 101 -1.42 2.74 5.87
N MET A 102 -1.69 1.86 6.83
CA MET A 102 -2.26 0.55 6.54
C MET A 102 -3.63 0.68 5.87
N ILE A 103 -4.52 1.53 6.39
CA ILE A 103 -5.87 1.71 5.83
C ILE A 103 -5.79 2.23 4.39
N ARG A 104 -5.02 3.29 4.14
CA ARG A 104 -4.95 3.91 2.80
C ARG A 104 -4.25 3.02 1.77
N ASP A 105 -3.35 2.15 2.22
CA ASP A 105 -2.56 1.27 1.37
C ASP A 105 -3.30 -0.05 1.08
N HIS A 106 -3.96 -0.62 2.08
CA HIS A 106 -4.86 -1.76 1.86
C HIS A 106 -6.05 -1.37 0.99
N ALA A 107 -6.57 -0.15 1.12
CA ALA A 107 -7.59 0.35 0.18
C ALA A 107 -7.06 0.42 -1.26
N LEU A 108 -5.84 0.95 -1.46
CA LEU A 108 -5.19 0.98 -2.78
C LEU A 108 -5.02 -0.44 -3.34
N HIS A 109 -4.46 -1.35 -2.55
CA HIS A 109 -4.20 -2.70 -3.01
C HIS A 109 -5.51 -3.47 -3.26
N LEU A 110 -6.38 -3.56 -2.27
CA LEU A 110 -7.56 -4.43 -2.34
C LEU A 110 -8.65 -3.86 -3.26
N TYR A 111 -8.90 -2.56 -3.31
CA TYR A 111 -9.88 -2.01 -4.26
C TYR A 111 -9.27 -1.75 -5.63
N LEU A 112 -8.14 -1.03 -5.71
CA LEU A 112 -7.69 -0.53 -7.01
C LEU A 112 -6.89 -1.56 -7.80
N PHE A 113 -6.15 -2.45 -7.12
CA PHE A 113 -5.31 -3.44 -7.79
C PHE A 113 -6.00 -4.79 -7.94
N VAL A 114 -6.56 -5.33 -6.86
CA VAL A 114 -7.02 -6.73 -6.85
C VAL A 114 -8.50 -6.88 -7.23
N LEU A 115 -9.40 -6.01 -6.74
CA LEU A 115 -10.84 -6.11 -6.99
C LEU A 115 -11.21 -6.15 -8.49
N PRO A 116 -10.57 -5.39 -9.40
CA PRO A 116 -10.91 -5.46 -10.82
C PRO A 116 -10.71 -6.86 -11.38
N ASP A 117 -9.68 -7.60 -10.93
CA ASP A 117 -9.43 -8.96 -11.41
C ASP A 117 -10.52 -9.94 -10.94
N ILE A 118 -11.10 -9.75 -9.74
CA ILE A 118 -12.25 -10.52 -9.24
C ILE A 118 -13.49 -10.28 -10.11
N TYR A 119 -13.70 -9.04 -10.56
CA TYR A 119 -14.83 -8.64 -11.40
C TYR A 119 -14.55 -8.77 -12.91
N GLY A 120 -13.40 -9.31 -13.29
CA GLY A 120 -13.00 -9.50 -14.70
C GLY A 120 -12.69 -8.21 -15.47
N LYS A 121 -12.46 -7.09 -14.78
CA LYS A 121 -12.14 -5.77 -15.32
C LYS A 121 -10.64 -5.51 -15.39
N ASP A 122 -10.20 -4.72 -16.35
CA ASP A 122 -8.79 -4.38 -16.50
C ASP A 122 -8.34 -3.30 -15.51
N SER A 123 -9.23 -2.40 -15.10
CA SER A 123 -8.93 -1.39 -14.09
C SER A 123 -10.11 -1.10 -13.16
N PHE A 124 -9.80 -0.52 -11.99
CA PHE A 124 -10.82 -0.07 -11.04
C PHE A 124 -11.73 1.02 -11.60
N LEU A 125 -11.25 1.81 -12.56
CA LEU A 125 -12.03 2.86 -13.20
C LEU A 125 -12.98 2.34 -14.28
N GLU A 126 -12.96 1.04 -14.60
CA GLU A 126 -13.93 0.40 -15.50
C GLU A 126 -15.21 -0.04 -14.78
N PHE A 127 -15.30 0.12 -13.47
CA PHE A 127 -16.54 -0.10 -12.74
C PHE A 127 -17.60 0.91 -13.21
N ASP A 128 -18.81 0.41 -13.48
CA ASP A 128 -19.91 1.18 -14.06
C ASP A 128 -20.72 1.85 -12.94
N GLU A 129 -20.67 3.18 -12.89
CA GLU A 129 -21.41 3.98 -11.91
C GLU A 129 -22.93 3.83 -12.02
N ASN A 130 -23.46 3.33 -13.14
CA ASN A 130 -24.90 3.10 -13.31
C ASN A 130 -25.35 1.75 -12.73
N LYS A 131 -24.42 0.85 -12.42
CA LYS A 131 -24.74 -0.42 -11.75
C LYS A 131 -24.62 -0.23 -10.24
N PRO A 132 -25.69 -0.47 -9.46
CA PRO A 132 -25.70 -0.18 -8.03
C PRO A 132 -24.54 -0.81 -7.24
N GLU A 133 -24.19 -2.06 -7.54
CA GLU A 133 -23.08 -2.75 -6.88
C GLU A 133 -21.72 -2.12 -7.23
N GLU A 134 -21.44 -1.93 -8.52
CA GLU A 134 -20.16 -1.39 -8.99
C GLU A 134 -19.98 0.07 -8.55
N HIS A 135 -21.07 0.86 -8.56
CA HIS A 135 -21.13 2.20 -7.99
C HIS A 135 -20.74 2.21 -6.50
N GLN A 136 -21.34 1.33 -5.70
CA GLN A 136 -21.02 1.23 -4.27
C GLN A 136 -19.54 0.90 -4.05
N LEU A 137 -18.95 0.01 -4.86
CA LEU A 137 -17.54 -0.39 -4.73
C LEU A 137 -16.57 0.74 -5.08
N LEU A 138 -16.91 1.55 -6.08
CA LEU A 138 -16.14 2.77 -6.43
C LEU A 138 -16.09 3.72 -5.24
N HIS A 139 -17.25 4.05 -4.67
CA HIS A 139 -17.36 4.93 -3.51
C HIS A 139 -16.63 4.36 -2.29
N ASP A 140 -16.85 3.09 -1.98
CA ASP A 140 -16.19 2.40 -0.87
C ASP A 140 -14.66 2.51 -0.95
N GLY A 141 -14.08 2.22 -2.13
CA GLY A 141 -12.63 2.24 -2.31
C GLY A 141 -12.02 3.63 -2.08
N PHE A 142 -12.66 4.67 -2.60
CA PHE A 142 -12.19 6.04 -2.40
C PHE A 142 -12.43 6.55 -0.98
N GLU A 143 -13.55 6.21 -0.34
CA GLU A 143 -13.88 6.63 1.02
C GLU A 143 -12.96 5.98 2.06
N VAL A 144 -12.71 4.66 1.97
CA VAL A 144 -11.77 3.96 2.84
C VAL A 144 -10.37 4.56 2.68
N LYS A 145 -9.93 4.78 1.44
CA LYS A 145 -8.62 5.41 1.17
C LYS A 145 -8.55 6.84 1.72
N ALA A 146 -9.61 7.63 1.57
CA ALA A 146 -9.70 8.99 2.07
C ALA A 146 -9.66 9.04 3.60
N ALA A 147 -10.33 8.11 4.30
CA ALA A 147 -10.26 8.01 5.76
C ALA A 147 -8.84 7.72 6.26
N GLY A 148 -8.14 6.76 5.64
CA GLY A 148 -6.73 6.48 5.96
C GLY A 148 -5.80 7.68 5.67
N ASN A 149 -6.01 8.36 4.53
CA ASN A 149 -5.29 9.60 4.20
C ASN A 149 -5.55 10.72 5.21
N PHE A 150 -6.79 10.87 5.67
CA PHE A 150 -7.18 11.87 6.65
C PHE A 150 -6.47 11.62 7.98
N LEU A 151 -6.51 10.38 8.49
CA LEU A 151 -5.81 10.02 9.72
C LEU A 151 -4.30 10.29 9.63
N ALA A 152 -3.67 9.89 8.54
CA ALA A 152 -2.24 10.14 8.33
C ALA A 152 -1.92 11.63 8.19
N THR A 153 -2.78 12.42 7.55
CA THR A 153 -2.58 13.88 7.41
C THR A 153 -2.74 14.59 8.75
N LEU A 154 -3.76 14.23 9.53
CA LEU A 154 -4.02 14.78 10.86
C LEU A 154 -2.84 14.55 11.81
N VAL A 155 -2.34 13.31 11.86
CA VAL A 155 -1.32 12.90 12.85
C VAL A 155 0.11 13.19 12.36
N ALA A 156 0.37 12.96 11.07
CA ALA A 156 1.71 12.98 10.52
C ALA A 156 1.98 14.16 9.57
N GLY A 157 0.97 14.99 9.30
CA GLY A 157 1.03 16.20 8.48
C GLY A 157 0.79 15.99 7.00
N ARG A 158 1.11 14.79 6.48
CA ARG A 158 0.81 14.35 5.11
C ARG A 158 0.59 12.84 5.08
N SER A 159 -0.27 12.39 4.17
CA SER A 159 -0.45 10.95 3.95
C SER A 159 0.81 10.30 3.40
N VAL A 160 1.45 10.93 2.41
CA VAL A 160 2.71 10.49 1.80
C VAL A 160 3.84 11.41 2.24
N HIS A 161 4.96 10.81 2.63
CA HIS A 161 6.17 11.49 3.10
C HIS A 161 5.90 12.50 4.22
N ALA A 162 5.34 11.99 5.32
CA ALA A 162 4.94 12.76 6.49
C ALA A 162 6.06 13.65 7.09
N PRO A 163 5.83 14.96 7.29
CA PRO A 163 6.83 15.86 7.86
C PRO A 163 6.88 15.91 9.40
N TYR A 164 5.83 15.48 10.11
CA TYR A 164 5.76 15.67 11.57
C TYR A 164 6.55 14.66 12.41
N PRO A 165 6.59 13.35 12.08
CA PRO A 165 7.41 12.40 12.83
C PRO A 165 8.89 12.76 12.74
N THR A 166 9.56 12.78 13.89
CA THR A 166 11.00 13.06 13.99
C THR A 166 11.63 12.17 15.06
N ILE A 167 12.96 12.19 15.12
CA ILE A 167 13.72 11.50 16.16
C ILE A 167 13.36 12.10 17.51
N GLY A 168 12.92 11.25 18.44
CA GLY A 168 12.48 11.62 19.77
C GLY A 168 11.01 12.04 19.89
N GLY A 169 10.24 12.15 18.79
CA GLY A 169 8.86 12.60 18.90
C GLY A 169 8.18 13.07 17.60
N PHE A 170 7.36 14.12 17.75
CA PHE A 170 6.58 14.74 16.67
C PHE A 170 6.68 16.26 16.79
N PHE A 171 6.72 16.96 15.65
CA PHE A 171 6.71 18.43 15.63
C PHE A 171 5.34 19.04 15.91
N HIS A 172 4.26 18.32 15.61
CA HIS A 172 2.88 18.77 15.80
C HIS A 172 2.03 17.65 16.37
N PHE A 173 0.97 18.04 17.08
CA PHE A 173 0.02 17.12 17.70
C PHE A 173 -1.39 17.43 17.18
N PRO A 174 -2.24 16.42 16.97
CA PRO A 174 -3.60 16.63 16.53
C PRO A 174 -4.43 17.33 17.62
N ASP A 175 -5.35 18.19 17.20
CA ASP A 175 -6.31 18.84 18.09
C ASP A 175 -7.52 17.93 18.37
N LYS A 176 -8.31 18.27 19.39
CA LYS A 176 -9.45 17.45 19.81
C LYS A 176 -10.51 17.31 18.71
N SER A 177 -10.82 18.41 18.03
CA SER A 177 -11.76 18.45 16.89
C SER A 177 -11.32 17.52 15.75
N GLY A 178 -10.05 17.56 15.37
CA GLY A 178 -9.51 16.69 14.32
C GLY A 178 -9.58 15.21 14.71
N VAL A 179 -9.31 14.89 15.98
CA VAL A 179 -9.45 13.51 16.49
C VAL A 179 -10.92 13.05 16.42
N GLU A 180 -11.86 13.88 16.86
CA GLU A 180 -13.29 13.57 16.79
C GLU A 180 -13.75 13.33 15.34
N ASP A 181 -13.27 14.14 14.39
CA ASP A 181 -13.58 13.96 12.98
C ASP A 181 -12.92 12.72 12.36
N ALA A 182 -11.70 12.37 12.79
CA ALA A 182 -11.05 11.13 12.38
C ALA A 182 -11.87 9.91 12.85
N VAL A 183 -12.35 9.92 14.09
CA VAL A 183 -13.20 8.84 14.62
C VAL A 183 -14.47 8.69 13.78
N LYS A 184 -15.20 9.79 13.52
CA LYS A 184 -16.43 9.74 12.69
C LYS A 184 -16.16 9.14 11.30
N LYS A 185 -15.07 9.56 10.65
CA LYS A 185 -14.69 9.05 9.32
C LYS A 185 -14.32 7.56 9.36
N LEU A 186 -13.56 7.14 10.36
CA LEU A 186 -13.16 5.75 10.54
C LEU A 186 -14.35 4.84 10.86
N GLU A 187 -15.33 5.34 11.61
CA GLU A 187 -16.59 4.62 11.88
C GLU A 187 -17.47 4.52 10.62
N ALA A 188 -17.58 5.61 9.87
CA ALA A 188 -18.38 5.66 8.65
C ALA A 188 -17.94 4.66 7.57
N ILE A 189 -16.64 4.36 7.48
CA ILE A 189 -16.12 3.40 6.49
C ILE A 189 -16.23 1.93 6.92
N ARG A 190 -16.62 1.63 8.17
CA ARG A 190 -16.68 0.23 8.66
C ARG A 190 -17.57 -0.67 7.79
N PRO A 191 -18.77 -0.24 7.36
CA PRO A 191 -19.60 -1.05 6.48
C PRO A 191 -18.93 -1.37 5.14
N ALA A 192 -18.17 -0.41 4.56
CA ALA A 192 -17.40 -0.62 3.33
C ALA A 192 -16.31 -1.69 3.51
N VAL A 193 -15.57 -1.61 4.61
CA VAL A 193 -14.54 -2.61 4.96
C VAL A 193 -15.15 -4.00 5.14
N LEU A 194 -16.29 -4.12 5.83
CA LEU A 194 -16.98 -5.40 6.03
C LEU A 194 -17.51 -5.98 4.71
N ARG A 195 -18.06 -5.15 3.81
CA ARG A 195 -18.45 -5.58 2.46
C ARG A 195 -17.26 -6.13 1.69
N LEU A 196 -16.13 -5.43 1.71
CA LEU A 196 -14.91 -5.87 1.05
C LEU A 196 -14.45 -7.24 1.58
N ILE A 197 -14.43 -7.42 2.90
CA ILE A 197 -14.06 -8.70 3.53
C ILE A 197 -14.97 -9.82 3.04
N GLU A 198 -16.29 -9.60 2.96
CA GLU A 198 -17.23 -10.62 2.49
C GLU A 198 -17.04 -10.95 1.01
N ILE A 199 -16.71 -9.97 0.16
CA ILE A 199 -16.35 -10.19 -1.25
C ILE A 199 -15.13 -11.10 -1.35
N TYR A 200 -14.05 -10.78 -0.64
CA TYR A 200 -12.81 -11.57 -0.69
C TYR A 200 -12.96 -12.97 -0.09
N LYS A 201 -13.77 -13.10 0.97
CA LYS A 201 -14.08 -14.39 1.60
C LYS A 201 -14.83 -15.33 0.64
N ASN A 202 -15.73 -14.79 -0.18
CA ASN A 202 -16.53 -15.55 -1.14
C ASN A 202 -15.94 -15.57 -2.55
N ALA A 203 -14.82 -14.89 -2.77
CA ALA A 203 -14.21 -14.80 -4.09
C ALA A 203 -13.75 -16.21 -4.55
N PRO A 204 -14.05 -16.61 -5.79
CA PRO A 204 -13.68 -17.93 -6.30
C PRO A 204 -12.17 -18.06 -6.52
N PHE A 205 -11.42 -16.95 -6.50
CA PHE A 205 -9.99 -16.85 -6.85
C PHE A 205 -9.64 -17.62 -8.13
N ARG A 206 -10.54 -17.56 -9.12
CA ARG A 206 -10.31 -18.06 -10.48
C ARG A 206 -9.96 -16.88 -11.37
N PHE A 207 -8.80 -16.94 -11.99
CA PHE A 207 -8.22 -15.85 -12.78
C PHE A 207 -8.20 -16.16 -14.28
N ASP A 208 -9.01 -17.13 -14.68
CA ASP A 208 -9.19 -17.62 -16.04
C ASP A 208 -10.12 -16.66 -16.81
N ARG A 209 -9.58 -15.56 -17.32
CA ARG A 209 -10.33 -14.61 -18.18
C ARG A 209 -9.64 -14.34 -19.52
N LYS A 210 -10.45 -14.03 -20.54
CA LYS A 210 -9.98 -13.41 -21.79
C LYS A 210 -9.72 -11.93 -21.50
N GLY A 211 -8.47 -11.53 -21.36
CA GLY A 211 -8.07 -10.14 -21.11
C GLY A 211 -6.65 -9.87 -21.62
N GLN A 212 -6.34 -8.61 -21.88
CA GLN A 212 -5.02 -8.18 -22.38
C GLN A 212 -4.03 -7.86 -21.24
N SER A 213 -4.54 -7.70 -20.01
CA SER A 213 -3.77 -7.27 -18.84
C SER A 213 -3.52 -8.44 -17.89
N LEU A 214 -2.26 -8.84 -17.69
CA LEU A 214 -1.89 -9.92 -16.77
C LEU A 214 -1.48 -9.35 -15.41
N ALA A 215 -2.46 -8.93 -14.61
CA ALA A 215 -2.25 -8.66 -13.19
C ALA A 215 -2.58 -9.95 -12.41
N ARG A 216 -1.64 -10.90 -12.38
CA ARG A 216 -1.77 -12.06 -11.49
C ARG A 216 -1.28 -11.66 -10.11
N VAL A 217 -2.25 -11.41 -9.22
CA VAL A 217 -1.99 -11.31 -7.79
C VAL A 217 -1.51 -12.67 -7.33
N ILE A 218 -0.21 -12.79 -7.05
CA ILE A 218 0.25 -13.77 -6.07
C ILE A 218 -0.20 -13.18 -4.74
N PRO A 219 -1.11 -13.81 -3.98
CA PRO A 219 -1.37 -13.38 -2.63
C PRO A 219 -0.09 -13.62 -1.84
N LEU A 220 0.74 -12.58 -1.67
CA LEU A 220 1.58 -12.52 -0.50
C LEU A 220 0.60 -12.40 0.66
N LEU A 221 0.28 -13.53 1.29
CA LEU A 221 -0.25 -13.55 2.64
C LEU A 221 0.72 -12.74 3.51
N VAL A 222 0.42 -11.46 3.72
CA VAL A 222 0.90 -10.69 4.86
C VAL A 222 -0.22 -10.77 5.91
N LEU A 223 -0.48 -11.99 6.34
CA LEU A 223 -1.19 -12.33 7.58
C LEU A 223 -0.44 -13.54 8.15
N ALA A 224 0.69 -13.23 8.78
CA ALA A 224 1.38 -14.09 9.74
C ALA A 224 1.87 -13.17 10.87
#